data_AF-A0A7X3WI56-F1
#
_entry.id   AF-A0A7X3WI56-F1
#
_cell.length_a   1.000
_cell.length_b   1.000
_cell.length_c   1.000
_cell.angle_alpha   90.00
_cell.angle_beta   90.00
_cell.angle_gamma   90.00
#
_symmetry.space_group_name_H-M   'P 1'
#
loop_
_entity.id
_entity.type
_entity.pdbx_description
1 polymer ?
#
loop_
_entity_poly.entity_id
_entity_poly.type
_entity_poly.pdbx_seq_one_letter_code
_entity_poly.pdbx_strand_id
1 'polypeptide(L)'
;MRILLVSCCLILLLLSQAHIHAKILFVSEDPLTDRSFLYVMDDDGSNVTRLSHQDLSRFPRWSPDGKQIVFYRRTEKNSSKSNIFIMNAEGRYLRQLTFSNNNNHPSFSPDGKSIVFNYDEITPDGNDFVSYICLMDLESGIVKKIANVNANNPTFSPDGRHIVFSGVPNFRENGANVWIMSADGGNLRELLPPLAQGLPHIHQGFPKISPDGKHLLYFHAAVTFTRVGNVI
;
A
#
# COMPACT_ATOMS: atom_id res chain seq x y z
N MET A 1 -65.12 -22.38 7.60
CA MET A 1 -64.06 -21.35 7.60
C MET A 1 -62.77 -22.03 7.14
N ARG A 2 -62.35 -21.79 5.90
CA ARG A 2 -61.03 -22.22 5.36
C ARG A 2 -59.96 -21.31 5.96
N ILE A 3 -58.76 -21.82 6.23
CA ILE A 3 -57.47 -21.19 5.90
C ILE A 3 -56.37 -22.26 5.95
N LEU A 4 -55.61 -22.35 4.86
CA LEU A 4 -54.39 -23.12 4.71
C LEU A 4 -53.32 -22.67 5.72
N LEU A 5 -52.60 -23.60 6.32
CA LEU A 5 -51.26 -23.38 6.89
C LEU A 5 -50.25 -24.18 6.05
N VAL A 6 -50.10 -23.77 4.79
CA VAL A 6 -48.90 -24.06 3.99
C VAL A 6 -48.23 -22.71 3.77
N SER A 7 -47.46 -22.24 4.75
CA SER A 7 -46.43 -21.20 4.55
C SER A 7 -45.78 -20.87 5.89
N CYS A 8 -44.90 -21.73 6.37
CA CYS A 8 -43.98 -21.33 7.44
C CYS A 8 -42.56 -21.85 7.20
N CYS A 9 -42.39 -22.97 6.49
CA CYS A 9 -41.05 -23.46 6.14
C CYS A 9 -40.43 -22.82 4.89
N LEU A 10 -41.19 -22.14 4.02
CA LEU A 10 -40.65 -21.59 2.77
C LEU A 10 -40.14 -20.14 2.88
N ILE A 11 -40.50 -19.41 3.94
CA ILE A 11 -40.10 -18.00 4.12
C ILE A 11 -38.79 -17.87 4.90
N LEU A 12 -38.38 -18.89 5.65
CA LEU A 12 -37.10 -18.91 6.38
C LEU A 12 -35.87 -19.26 5.51
N LEU A 13 -36.07 -19.63 4.23
CA LEU A 13 -35.00 -19.96 3.28
C LEU A 13 -34.59 -18.79 2.37
N LEU A 14 -35.15 -17.60 2.58
CA LEU A 14 -34.83 -16.38 1.81
C LEU A 14 -34.22 -15.26 2.66
N LEU A 15 -33.63 -15.60 3.82
CA LEU A 15 -32.48 -14.82 4.26
C LEU A 15 -31.31 -15.30 3.40
N SER A 16 -31.19 -14.77 2.18
CA SER A 16 -29.88 -14.75 1.56
C SER A 16 -28.99 -14.04 2.56
N GLN A 17 -28.11 -14.79 3.21
CA GLN A 17 -26.87 -14.19 3.69
C GLN A 17 -26.27 -13.60 2.42
N ALA A 18 -26.46 -12.29 2.24
CA ALA A 18 -25.64 -11.55 1.31
C ALA A 18 -24.22 -11.71 1.85
N HIS A 19 -23.55 -12.76 1.40
CA HIS A 19 -22.14 -12.94 1.66
C HIS A 19 -21.49 -11.74 0.99
N ILE A 20 -21.06 -10.78 1.82
CA ILE A 20 -20.12 -9.76 1.39
C ILE A 20 -18.84 -10.55 1.13
N HIS A 21 -18.63 -10.99 -0.10
CA HIS A 21 -17.39 -11.61 -0.49
C HIS A 21 -16.34 -10.51 -0.60
N ALA A 22 -15.52 -10.38 0.44
CA ALA A 22 -14.37 -9.50 0.35
C ALA A 22 -13.38 -10.11 -0.66
N LYS A 23 -12.63 -9.25 -1.34
CA LYS A 23 -11.57 -9.69 -2.26
C LYS A 23 -10.21 -9.37 -1.70
N ILE A 24 -9.28 -10.31 -1.84
CA ILE A 24 -7.90 -10.16 -1.44
C ILE A 24 -7.07 -9.89 -2.71
N LEU A 25 -6.38 -8.75 -2.72
CA LEU A 25 -5.44 -8.35 -3.77
C LEU A 25 -4.02 -8.61 -3.29
N PHE A 26 -3.25 -9.37 -4.05
CA PHE A 26 -1.91 -9.79 -3.65
C PHE A 26 -0.95 -9.84 -4.85
N VAL A 27 0.34 -9.96 -4.52
CA VAL A 27 1.42 -10.14 -5.49
C VAL A 27 1.90 -11.58 -5.41
N SER A 28 1.99 -12.25 -6.55
CA SER A 28 2.77 -13.48 -6.67
C SER A 28 4.12 -13.13 -7.25
N GLU A 29 5.18 -13.46 -6.52
CA GLU A 29 6.57 -13.16 -6.89
C GLU A 29 7.39 -14.47 -6.98
N ASP A 30 8.23 -14.56 -8.01
CA ASP A 30 9.27 -15.58 -8.12
C ASP A 30 10.64 -14.92 -7.89
N PRO A 31 11.26 -15.13 -6.70
CA PRO A 31 12.52 -14.50 -6.34
C PRO A 31 13.70 -14.92 -7.22
N LEU A 32 13.66 -16.10 -7.85
CA LEU A 32 14.75 -16.58 -8.69
C LEU A 32 14.78 -15.87 -10.05
N THR A 33 13.59 -15.49 -10.54
CA THR A 33 13.45 -14.84 -11.86
C THR A 33 13.15 -13.35 -11.77
N ASP A 34 13.00 -12.81 -10.56
CA ASP A 34 12.46 -11.47 -10.23
C ASP A 34 11.14 -11.21 -10.97
N ARG A 35 10.30 -12.24 -11.15
CA ARG A 35 9.00 -12.07 -11.80
C ARG A 35 7.96 -11.71 -10.76
N SER A 36 7.09 -10.75 -11.06
CA SER A 36 5.99 -10.42 -10.16
C SER A 36 4.72 -9.97 -10.89
N PHE A 37 3.59 -10.56 -10.49
CA PHE A 37 2.28 -10.27 -11.06
C PHE A 37 1.23 -10.04 -9.98
N LEU A 38 0.19 -9.28 -10.34
CA LEU A 38 -0.93 -8.98 -9.46
C LEU A 38 -2.01 -10.05 -9.63
N TYR A 39 -2.56 -10.50 -8.51
CA TYR A 39 -3.63 -11.48 -8.45
C TYR A 39 -4.73 -11.00 -7.50
N VAL A 40 -5.93 -11.50 -7.74
CA VAL A 40 -7.08 -11.35 -6.84
C VAL A 40 -7.65 -12.72 -6.53
N MET A 41 -8.16 -12.89 -5.32
CA MET A 41 -8.92 -14.05 -4.89
C MET A 41 -10.06 -13.60 -3.98
N ASP A 42 -11.02 -14.49 -3.75
CA ASP A 42 -12.04 -14.27 -2.74
C ASP A 42 -11.43 -14.45 -1.33
N ASP A 43 -12.12 -13.94 -0.31
CA ASP A 43 -11.68 -13.98 1.08
C ASP A 43 -11.61 -15.37 1.69
N ASP A 44 -12.27 -16.35 1.08
CA ASP A 44 -12.14 -17.78 1.39
C ASP A 44 -10.96 -18.46 0.66
N GLY A 45 -10.22 -17.71 -0.17
CA GLY A 45 -9.08 -18.19 -0.95
C GLY A 45 -9.44 -18.82 -2.30
N SER A 46 -10.71 -18.87 -2.66
CA SER A 46 -11.17 -19.36 -3.97
C SER A 46 -11.02 -18.31 -5.08
N ASN A 47 -11.33 -18.71 -6.33
CA ASN A 47 -11.39 -17.81 -7.50
C ASN A 47 -10.11 -17.00 -7.80
N VAL A 48 -8.94 -17.58 -7.53
CA VAL A 48 -7.64 -16.98 -7.82
C VAL A 48 -7.52 -16.62 -9.30
N THR A 49 -7.41 -15.33 -9.60
CA THR A 49 -7.34 -14.77 -10.96
C THR A 49 -6.16 -13.82 -11.09
N ARG A 50 -5.39 -13.95 -12.17
CA ARG A 50 -4.30 -13.03 -12.50
C ARG A 50 -4.84 -11.76 -13.12
N LEU A 51 -4.45 -10.59 -12.59
CA LEU A 51 -4.87 -9.28 -13.08
C LEU A 51 -3.84 -8.62 -13.99
N SER A 52 -2.55 -8.72 -13.66
CA SER A 52 -1.50 -8.09 -14.47
C SER A 52 -0.82 -9.09 -15.41
N HIS A 53 -0.76 -8.74 -16.69
CA HIS A 53 -0.10 -9.58 -17.71
C HIS A 53 1.35 -9.18 -17.95
N GLN A 54 1.72 -7.95 -17.57
CA GLN A 54 3.10 -7.45 -17.62
C GLN A 54 3.81 -7.74 -16.30
N ASP A 55 5.08 -8.11 -16.42
CA ASP A 55 5.95 -8.50 -15.31
C ASP A 55 6.26 -7.32 -14.38
N LEU A 56 6.89 -7.60 -13.25
CA LEU A 56 7.45 -6.62 -12.30
C LEU A 56 6.43 -5.72 -11.61
N SER A 57 5.17 -6.16 -11.52
CA SER A 57 4.10 -5.41 -10.84
C SER A 57 4.16 -5.66 -9.34
N ARG A 58 4.15 -4.60 -8.51
CA ARG A 58 4.32 -4.70 -7.06
C ARG A 58 3.46 -3.68 -6.29
N PHE A 59 3.24 -3.94 -5.01
CA PHE A 59 2.52 -3.07 -4.05
C PHE A 59 1.18 -2.52 -4.56
N PRO A 60 0.23 -3.39 -4.95
CA PRO A 60 -1.08 -2.95 -5.39
C PRO A 60 -1.92 -2.42 -4.21
N ARG A 61 -2.83 -1.48 -4.53
CA ARG A 61 -3.82 -0.91 -3.61
C ARG A 61 -5.14 -0.71 -4.35
N TRP A 62 -6.24 -1.13 -3.72
CA TRP A 62 -7.59 -0.81 -4.16
C TRP A 62 -7.88 0.69 -4.01
N SER A 63 -8.66 1.23 -4.95
CA SER A 63 -9.39 2.49 -4.72
C SER A 63 -10.43 2.30 -3.62
N PRO A 64 -10.85 3.38 -2.93
CA PRO A 64 -11.85 3.29 -1.86
C PRO A 64 -13.18 2.69 -2.31
N ASP A 65 -13.56 2.88 -3.57
CA ASP A 65 -14.77 2.31 -4.17
C ASP A 65 -14.57 0.89 -4.75
N GLY A 66 -13.36 0.33 -4.66
CA GLY A 66 -13.02 -0.99 -5.15
C GLY A 66 -12.98 -1.15 -6.68
N LYS A 67 -13.11 -0.05 -7.45
CA LYS A 67 -13.20 -0.12 -8.93
C LYS A 67 -11.87 -0.04 -9.64
N GLN A 68 -10.82 0.45 -8.96
CA GLN A 68 -9.51 0.68 -9.54
C GLN A 68 -8.42 0.11 -8.64
N ILE A 69 -7.27 -0.16 -9.25
CA ILE A 69 -6.07 -0.62 -8.58
C ILE A 69 -4.93 0.29 -9.01
N VAL A 70 -4.24 0.88 -8.04
CA VAL A 70 -2.97 1.59 -8.25
C VAL A 70 -1.83 0.70 -7.76
N PHE A 71 -0.73 0.69 -8.48
CA PHE A 71 0.45 -0.11 -8.17
C PHE A 71 1.68 0.55 -8.79
N TYR A 72 2.88 0.09 -8.43
CA TYR A 72 4.07 0.45 -9.20
C TYR A 72 4.59 -0.76 -9.96
N ARG A 73 5.26 -0.50 -11.08
CA ARG A 73 5.93 -1.52 -11.87
C ARG A 73 7.38 -1.13 -12.06
N ARG A 74 8.31 -2.07 -11.84
CA ARG A 74 9.72 -1.82 -12.18
C ARG A 74 9.89 -1.78 -13.69
N THR A 75 10.78 -0.93 -14.15
CA THR A 75 11.05 -0.78 -15.59
C THR A 75 11.99 -1.87 -16.12
N GLU A 76 12.81 -2.44 -15.24
CA GLU A 76 13.79 -3.47 -15.54
C GLU A 76 13.94 -4.41 -14.33
N LYS A 77 14.40 -5.64 -14.58
CA LYS A 77 14.64 -6.64 -13.52
C LYS A 77 15.78 -6.18 -12.62
N ASN A 78 15.72 -6.55 -11.34
CA ASN A 78 16.75 -6.27 -10.33
C ASN A 78 17.09 -4.77 -10.19
N SER A 79 16.11 -3.89 -10.45
CA SER A 79 16.28 -2.43 -10.37
C SER A 79 15.25 -1.80 -9.46
N SER A 80 15.62 -0.67 -8.85
CA SER A 80 14.71 0.19 -8.11
C SER A 80 13.85 1.07 -9.03
N LYS A 81 14.23 1.20 -10.30
CA LYS A 81 13.53 2.06 -11.24
C LYS A 81 12.11 1.59 -11.46
N SER A 82 11.15 2.47 -11.22
CA SER A 82 9.74 2.17 -11.22
C SER A 82 8.86 3.37 -11.58
N ASN A 83 7.69 3.07 -12.12
CA ASN A 83 6.64 4.05 -12.35
C ASN A 83 5.32 3.57 -11.76
N ILE A 84 4.43 4.52 -11.49
CA ILE A 84 3.08 4.27 -11.01
C ILE A 84 2.17 3.95 -12.18
N PHE A 85 1.34 2.94 -12.00
CA PHE A 85 0.33 2.51 -12.94
C PHE A 85 -1.02 2.38 -12.24
N ILE A 86 -2.08 2.52 -13.03
CA ILE A 86 -3.45 2.33 -12.60
C ILE A 86 -4.18 1.43 -13.60
N MET A 87 -5.07 0.58 -13.11
CA MET A 87 -5.95 -0.25 -13.92
C MET A 87 -7.30 -0.40 -13.22
N ASN A 88 -8.30 -0.93 -13.91
CA ASN A 88 -9.57 -1.25 -13.25
C ASN A 88 -9.46 -2.54 -12.41
N ALA A 89 -10.49 -2.80 -11.60
CA ALA A 89 -10.57 -3.95 -10.69
C ALA A 89 -10.44 -5.32 -11.38
N GLU A 90 -10.78 -5.41 -12.66
CA GLU A 90 -10.69 -6.63 -13.46
C GLU A 90 -9.37 -6.74 -14.26
N GLY A 91 -8.39 -5.87 -13.99
CA GLY A 91 -7.08 -5.91 -14.65
C GLY A 91 -7.04 -5.29 -16.06
N ARG A 92 -8.08 -4.57 -16.45
CA ARG A 92 -8.22 -3.90 -17.76
C ARG A 92 -7.88 -2.42 -17.67
N TYR A 93 -7.75 -1.77 -18.84
CA TYR A 93 -7.51 -0.33 -18.98
C TYR A 93 -6.26 0.16 -18.24
N LEU A 94 -5.18 -0.61 -18.35
CA LEU A 94 -3.88 -0.25 -17.78
C LEU A 94 -3.40 1.11 -18.34
N ARG A 95 -3.08 2.04 -17.43
CA ARG A 95 -2.53 3.35 -17.73
C ARG A 95 -1.32 3.64 -16.84
N GLN A 96 -0.25 4.16 -17.44
CA GLN A 96 0.91 4.68 -16.70
C GLN A 96 0.62 6.11 -16.23
N LEU A 97 0.91 6.41 -14.97
CA LEU A 97 0.67 7.72 -14.35
C LEU A 97 1.94 8.58 -14.25
N THR A 98 3.11 7.96 -14.04
CA THR A 98 4.39 8.67 -13.89
C THR A 98 5.41 8.16 -14.90
N PHE A 99 6.40 8.99 -15.24
CA PHE A 99 7.38 8.68 -16.30
C PHE A 99 8.83 8.97 -15.93
N SER A 100 9.11 9.34 -14.67
CA SER A 100 10.46 9.68 -14.20
C SER A 100 11.28 8.49 -13.69
N ASN A 101 10.74 7.27 -13.75
CA ASN A 101 11.40 6.01 -13.37
C ASN A 101 11.84 5.89 -11.90
N ASN A 102 11.45 6.81 -11.01
CA ASN A 102 11.80 6.75 -9.59
C ASN A 102 10.56 6.93 -8.70
N ASN A 103 9.43 6.30 -9.07
CA ASN A 103 8.16 6.47 -8.38
C ASN A 103 7.63 5.14 -7.85
N ASN A 104 7.37 5.06 -6.54
CA ASN A 104 6.97 3.82 -5.88
C ASN A 104 5.93 4.04 -4.75
N HIS A 105 5.44 2.94 -4.18
CA HIS A 105 4.51 2.90 -3.05
C HIS A 105 3.26 3.81 -3.15
N PRO A 106 2.45 3.71 -4.21
CA PRO A 106 1.26 4.54 -4.34
C PRO A 106 0.14 4.14 -3.37
N SER A 107 -0.69 5.11 -2.97
CA SER A 107 -1.92 4.89 -2.21
C SER A 107 -2.98 5.94 -2.55
N PHE A 108 -4.23 5.52 -2.72
CA PHE A 108 -5.35 6.45 -2.95
C PHE A 108 -5.66 7.31 -1.73
N SER A 109 -6.15 8.53 -2.00
CA SER A 109 -6.91 9.33 -1.05
C SER A 109 -8.26 8.65 -0.75
N PRO A 110 -8.89 8.90 0.42
CA PRO A 110 -10.15 8.25 0.79
C PRO A 110 -11.33 8.61 -0.11
N ASP A 111 -11.27 9.76 -0.79
CA ASP A 111 -12.26 10.18 -1.78
C ASP A 111 -11.98 9.61 -3.19
N GLY A 112 -10.86 8.91 -3.37
CA GLY A 112 -10.45 8.29 -4.63
C GLY A 112 -9.99 9.27 -5.72
N LYS A 113 -9.88 10.57 -5.45
CA LYS A 113 -9.54 11.60 -6.46
C LYS A 113 -8.05 11.81 -6.64
N SER A 114 -7.24 11.37 -5.69
CA SER A 114 -5.80 11.59 -5.69
C SER A 114 -5.05 10.34 -5.25
N ILE A 115 -3.75 10.33 -5.50
CA ILE A 115 -2.83 9.35 -4.92
C ILE A 115 -1.66 10.05 -4.25
N VAL A 116 -1.16 9.46 -3.17
CA VAL A 116 0.17 9.75 -2.64
C VAL A 116 1.14 8.67 -3.10
N PHE A 117 2.40 9.04 -3.32
CA PHE A 117 3.46 8.10 -3.70
C PHE A 117 4.83 8.69 -3.33
N ASN A 118 5.86 7.85 -3.34
CA ASN A 118 7.25 8.29 -3.16
C ASN A 118 7.89 8.64 -4.49
N TYR A 119 8.73 9.68 -4.50
CA TYR A 119 9.56 10.06 -5.64
C TYR A 119 11.00 10.31 -5.21
N ASP A 120 11.96 9.61 -5.83
CA ASP A 120 13.39 9.83 -5.61
C ASP A 120 13.98 10.65 -6.76
N GLU A 121 14.35 11.89 -6.46
CA GLU A 121 14.97 12.82 -7.39
C GLU A 121 16.48 12.68 -7.35
N ILE A 122 17.08 12.17 -8.42
CA ILE A 122 18.54 12.05 -8.54
C ILE A 122 19.15 13.46 -8.55
N THR A 123 20.21 13.65 -7.75
CA THR A 123 20.94 14.93 -7.72
C THR A 123 21.58 15.23 -9.07
N PRO A 124 21.81 16.51 -9.43
CA PRO A 124 22.38 16.87 -10.74
C PRO A 124 23.73 16.23 -11.06
N ASP A 125 24.52 15.88 -10.05
CA ASP A 125 25.81 15.20 -10.18
C ASP A 125 25.69 13.67 -10.32
N GLY A 126 24.49 13.11 -10.12
CA GLY A 126 24.19 11.68 -10.24
C GLY A 126 24.66 10.82 -9.06
N ASN A 127 25.18 11.42 -7.99
CA ASN A 127 25.81 10.69 -6.88
C ASN A 127 24.86 10.35 -5.73
N ASP A 128 23.73 11.06 -5.63
CA ASP A 128 22.77 10.91 -4.53
C ASP A 128 21.32 11.13 -5.02
N PHE A 129 20.36 11.03 -4.12
CA PHE A 129 18.96 11.34 -4.38
C PHE A 129 18.29 12.07 -3.21
N VAL A 130 17.27 12.85 -3.55
CA VAL A 130 16.36 13.47 -2.58
C VAL A 130 15.00 12.80 -2.69
N SER A 131 14.52 12.23 -1.59
CA SER A 131 13.22 11.57 -1.53
C SER A 131 12.10 12.53 -1.17
N TYR A 132 10.98 12.39 -1.86
CA TYR A 132 9.77 13.16 -1.61
C TYR A 132 8.55 12.26 -1.44
N ILE A 133 7.61 12.70 -0.59
CA ILE A 133 6.21 12.29 -0.74
C ILE A 133 5.56 13.26 -1.73
N CYS A 134 4.93 12.70 -2.75
CA CYS A 134 4.20 13.43 -3.78
C CYS A 134 2.69 13.17 -3.68
N LEU A 135 1.90 14.17 -4.02
CA LEU A 135 0.45 14.09 -4.20
C LEU A 135 0.13 14.32 -5.68
N MET A 136 -0.56 13.37 -6.31
CA MET A 136 -1.06 13.50 -7.68
C MET A 136 -2.59 13.55 -7.69
N ASP A 137 -3.12 14.56 -8.37
CA ASP A 137 -4.52 14.62 -8.75
C ASP A 137 -4.77 13.72 -9.98
N LEU A 138 -5.72 12.78 -9.87
CA LEU A 138 -5.91 11.75 -10.90
C LEU A 138 -6.65 12.25 -12.15
N GLU A 139 -7.37 13.37 -12.04
CA GLU A 139 -8.14 13.97 -13.13
C GLU A 139 -7.25 14.85 -14.00
N SER A 140 -6.55 15.81 -13.39
CA SER A 140 -5.65 16.75 -14.07
C SER A 140 -4.26 16.18 -14.33
N GLY A 141 -3.84 15.16 -13.56
CA GLY A 141 -2.49 14.60 -13.60
C GLY A 141 -1.42 15.47 -12.94
N ILE A 142 -1.81 16.58 -12.30
CA ILE A 142 -0.87 17.49 -11.63
C ILE A 142 -0.23 16.80 -10.42
N VAL A 143 1.10 16.87 -10.33
CA VAL A 143 1.89 16.33 -9.21
C VAL A 143 2.46 17.48 -8.38
N LYS A 144 2.32 17.37 -7.05
CA LYS A 144 2.95 18.26 -6.07
C LYS A 144 3.88 17.47 -5.15
N LYS A 145 5.12 17.92 -4.99
CA LYS A 145 6.01 17.45 -3.90
C LYS A 145 5.52 18.09 -2.60
N ILE A 146 5.00 17.31 -1.65
CA ILE A 146 4.39 17.83 -0.43
C ILE A 146 5.30 17.70 0.79
N ALA A 147 6.28 16.79 0.78
CA ALA A 147 7.29 16.69 1.83
C ALA A 147 8.61 16.17 1.27
N ASN A 148 9.74 16.75 1.72
CA ASN A 148 11.10 16.24 1.46
C ASN A 148 11.50 15.35 2.65
N VAL A 149 11.25 14.05 2.52
CA VAL A 149 11.45 13.04 3.56
C VAL A 149 11.78 11.70 2.92
N ASN A 150 12.68 10.93 3.54
CA ASN A 150 12.88 9.53 3.17
C ASN A 150 11.75 8.67 3.76
N ALA A 151 10.64 8.63 3.04
CA ALA A 151 9.43 7.90 3.40
C ALA A 151 9.31 6.59 2.62
N ASN A 152 8.66 5.63 3.25
CA ASN A 152 8.27 4.34 2.72
C ASN A 152 6.79 4.09 3.04
N ASN A 153 6.04 3.61 2.05
CA ASN A 153 4.62 3.25 2.19
C ASN A 153 3.71 4.39 2.72
N PRO A 154 3.69 5.58 2.09
CA PRO A 154 2.75 6.62 2.47
C PRO A 154 1.30 6.17 2.26
N THR A 155 0.44 6.48 3.22
CA THR A 155 -1.00 6.21 3.15
C THR A 155 -1.78 7.33 3.79
N PHE A 156 -2.97 7.62 3.26
CA PHE A 156 -3.90 8.53 3.92
C PHE A 156 -4.51 7.90 5.17
N SER A 157 -4.88 8.74 6.13
CA SER A 157 -5.89 8.44 7.14
C SER A 157 -7.28 8.32 6.49
N PRO A 158 -8.23 7.58 7.08
CA PRO A 158 -9.57 7.39 6.50
C PRO A 158 -10.35 8.70 6.28
N ASP A 159 -10.10 9.72 7.11
CA ASP A 159 -10.70 11.05 6.98
C ASP A 159 -9.98 11.95 5.95
N GLY A 160 -8.88 11.48 5.36
CA GLY A 160 -8.10 12.18 4.35
C GLY A 160 -7.26 13.34 4.88
N ARG A 161 -7.27 13.59 6.20
CA ARG A 161 -6.60 14.75 6.80
C ARG A 161 -5.11 14.55 7.02
N HIS A 162 -4.66 13.30 7.09
CA HIS A 162 -3.30 12.95 7.45
C HIS A 162 -2.71 11.95 6.46
N ILE A 163 -1.39 11.95 6.39
CA ILE A 163 -0.59 10.92 5.73
C ILE A 163 0.30 10.27 6.78
N VAL A 164 0.25 8.95 6.85
CA VAL A 164 1.13 8.13 7.70
C VAL A 164 2.10 7.37 6.81
N PHE A 165 3.34 7.26 7.25
CA PHE A 165 4.38 6.54 6.51
C PHE A 165 5.42 5.98 7.48
N SER A 166 6.15 4.96 7.04
CA SER A 166 7.37 4.49 7.71
C SER A 166 8.58 5.20 7.12
N GLY A 167 9.62 5.52 7.87
CA GLY A 167 10.82 6.09 7.28
C GLY A 167 11.71 6.84 8.25
N VAL A 168 12.65 7.58 7.68
CA VAL A 168 13.61 8.42 8.40
C VAL A 168 13.58 9.82 7.78
N PRO A 169 12.72 10.73 8.28
CA PRO A 169 12.63 12.07 7.71
C PRO A 169 13.97 12.82 7.70
N ASN A 170 14.82 12.53 8.68
CA ASN A 170 16.19 13.01 8.75
C ASN A 170 17.16 11.86 8.49
N PHE A 171 17.89 11.88 7.38
CA PHE A 171 18.91 10.87 7.00
C PHE A 171 20.02 10.60 8.05
N ARG A 172 19.99 11.27 9.20
CA ARG A 172 20.95 11.15 10.31
C ARG A 172 20.45 10.28 11.47
N GLU A 173 19.21 9.81 11.42
CA GLU A 173 18.62 8.99 12.49
C GLU A 173 18.61 7.49 12.11
N ASN A 174 18.89 6.63 13.10
CA ASN A 174 18.85 5.18 12.91
C ASN A 174 17.43 4.66 13.15
N GLY A 175 16.96 3.78 12.26
CA GLY A 175 15.67 3.07 12.38
C GLY A 175 14.57 3.66 11.50
N ALA A 176 13.70 2.80 10.97
CA ALA A 176 12.49 3.24 10.27
C ALA A 176 11.35 3.34 11.29
N ASN A 177 10.96 4.57 11.63
CA ASN A 177 9.86 4.83 12.56
C ASN A 177 8.57 5.14 11.81
N VAL A 178 7.44 5.14 12.50
CA VAL A 178 6.16 5.56 11.93
C VAL A 178 5.96 7.05 12.18
N TRP A 179 5.77 7.80 11.10
CA TRP A 179 5.56 9.24 11.09
C TRP A 179 4.18 9.60 10.57
N ILE A 180 3.69 10.75 10.98
CA ILE A 180 2.43 11.32 10.53
C ILE A 180 2.62 12.79 10.16
N MET A 181 1.98 13.21 9.07
CA MET A 181 1.90 14.60 8.66
C MET A 181 0.46 14.94 8.24
N SER A 182 0.18 16.23 8.10
CA SER A 182 -1.05 16.72 7.47
C SER A 182 -1.02 16.37 5.98
N ALA A 183 -2.19 16.17 5.37
CA ALA A 183 -2.27 15.75 3.96
C ALA A 183 -1.67 16.76 2.95
N ASP A 184 -1.48 18.01 3.38
CA ASP A 184 -0.80 19.07 2.63
C ASP A 184 0.73 19.07 2.82
N GLY A 185 1.27 18.19 3.66
CA GLY A 185 2.70 18.10 3.99
C GLY A 185 3.11 18.81 5.27
N GLY A 186 2.22 19.57 5.92
CA GLY A 186 2.52 20.29 7.15
C GLY A 186 2.49 19.42 8.42
N ASN A 187 2.95 19.97 9.54
CA ASN A 187 2.86 19.34 10.88
C ASN A 187 3.43 17.91 10.95
N LEU A 188 4.56 17.67 10.28
CA LEU A 188 5.28 16.40 10.38
C LEU A 188 5.72 16.14 11.81
N ARG A 189 5.38 14.96 12.35
CA ARG A 189 5.81 14.49 13.67
C ARG A 189 5.87 12.98 13.73
N GLU A 190 6.68 12.46 14.65
CA GLU A 190 6.73 11.04 14.93
C GLU A 190 5.39 10.59 15.55
N LEU A 191 4.83 9.48 15.08
CA LEU A 191 3.57 8.93 15.59
C LEU A 191 3.84 7.86 16.66
N LEU A 192 4.82 6.98 16.41
CA LEU A 192 5.25 5.96 17.34
C LEU A 192 6.78 6.01 17.48
N PRO A 193 7.32 6.24 18.69
CA PRO A 193 8.75 6.12 18.91
C PRO A 193 9.20 4.65 18.80
N PRO A 194 10.50 4.40 18.58
CA PRO A 194 11.05 3.06 18.53
C PRO A 194 10.80 2.31 19.85
N LEU A 195 10.29 1.08 19.76
CA LEU A 195 9.92 0.25 20.92
C LEU A 195 11.11 -0.22 21.76
N ALA A 196 12.35 -0.10 21.26
CA ALA A 196 13.56 -0.43 22.00
C ALA A 196 14.68 0.58 21.68
N GLN A 197 15.01 1.44 22.65
CA GLN A 197 16.16 2.34 22.53
C GLN A 197 17.46 1.51 22.54
N GLY A 198 18.37 1.80 21.60
CA GLY A 198 19.72 1.23 21.60
C GLY A 198 19.91 -0.12 20.88
N LEU A 199 18.88 -0.65 20.21
CA LEU A 199 19.04 -1.80 19.31
C LEU A 199 19.21 -1.32 17.86
N PRO A 200 20.26 -1.77 17.14
CA PRO A 200 20.65 -1.16 15.87
C PRO A 200 19.69 -1.41 14.69
N HIS A 201 18.67 -2.26 14.81
CA HIS A 201 17.83 -2.67 13.67
C HIS A 201 16.37 -2.94 14.07
N ILE A 202 15.61 -1.88 14.34
CA ILE A 202 14.14 -1.95 14.45
C ILE A 202 13.53 -1.31 13.21
N HIS A 203 12.82 -2.12 12.43
CA HIS A 203 12.08 -1.64 11.26
C HIS A 203 10.58 -1.69 11.59
N GLN A 204 9.97 -0.51 11.72
CA GLN A 204 8.52 -0.38 11.66
C GLN A 204 8.11 -0.06 10.22
N GLY A 205 7.17 -0.82 9.66
CA GLY A 205 6.86 -0.74 8.24
C GLY A 205 5.37 -0.87 7.92
N PHE A 206 5.00 -0.36 6.74
CA PHE A 206 3.66 -0.46 6.15
C PHE A 206 2.51 -0.04 7.08
N PRO A 207 2.58 1.16 7.68
CA PRO A 207 1.53 1.63 8.56
C PRO A 207 0.19 1.76 7.81
N LYS A 208 -0.91 1.39 8.45
CA LYS A 208 -2.29 1.57 7.98
C LYS A 208 -3.21 1.89 9.15
N ILE A 209 -3.91 3.02 9.09
CA ILE A 209 -4.93 3.38 10.08
C ILE A 209 -6.22 2.59 9.78
N SER A 210 -6.87 2.04 10.80
CA SER A 210 -8.16 1.34 10.68
C SER A 210 -9.26 2.27 10.16
N PRO A 211 -10.31 1.75 9.49
CA PRO A 211 -11.37 2.58 8.91
C PRO A 211 -12.06 3.54 9.89
N ASP A 212 -12.14 3.18 11.17
CA ASP A 212 -12.72 4.03 12.23
C ASP A 212 -11.74 5.08 12.79
N GLY A 213 -10.50 5.10 12.32
CA GLY A 213 -9.45 6.03 12.73
C GLY A 213 -8.78 5.73 14.08
N LYS A 214 -9.14 4.63 14.74
CA LYS A 214 -8.75 4.38 16.15
C LYS A 214 -7.53 3.48 16.35
N HIS A 215 -7.19 2.68 15.34
CA HIS A 215 -6.14 1.68 15.43
C HIS A 215 -5.13 1.84 14.29
N LEU A 216 -3.89 1.41 14.53
CA LEU A 216 -2.82 1.41 13.55
C LEU A 216 -2.28 -0.01 13.40
N LEU A 217 -2.35 -0.55 12.17
CA LEU A 217 -1.63 -1.75 11.77
C LEU A 217 -0.24 -1.33 11.27
N TYR A 218 0.80 -2.00 11.73
CA TYR A 218 2.16 -1.83 11.23
C TYR A 218 2.95 -3.12 11.46
N PHE A 219 3.95 -3.38 10.62
CA PHE A 219 4.91 -4.45 10.86
C PHE A 219 5.95 -3.97 11.85
N HIS A 220 6.32 -4.84 12.78
CA HIS A 220 7.44 -4.65 13.67
C HIS A 220 8.39 -5.84 13.51
N ALA A 221 9.55 -5.60 12.92
CA ALA A 221 10.64 -6.58 12.90
C ALA A 221 11.65 -6.19 13.97
N ALA A 222 11.66 -6.94 15.06
CA ALA A 222 12.81 -7.00 15.96
C ALA A 222 13.78 -8.04 15.39
N VAL A 223 15.01 -7.65 15.05
CA VAL A 223 16.05 -8.62 14.73
C VAL A 223 16.45 -9.32 16.03
N THR A 224 15.76 -10.41 16.40
CA THR A 224 16.32 -11.39 17.32
C THR A 224 17.32 -12.23 16.53
N PHE A 225 18.62 -12.07 16.82
CA PHE A 225 19.63 -13.00 16.35
C PHE A 225 19.29 -14.40 16.87
N THR A 226 18.92 -15.32 15.99
CA THR A 226 18.94 -16.75 16.30
C THR A 226 20.40 -17.19 16.33
N ARG A 227 21.01 -17.33 17.51
CA ARG A 227 22.27 -18.07 17.64
C ARG A 227 21.94 -19.56 17.56
N VAL A 228 22.20 -20.18 16.41
CA VAL A 228 22.34 -21.65 16.32
C VAL A 228 23.81 -21.96 16.52
N GLY A 229 24.14 -22.63 17.63
CA GLY A 229 25.48 -23.16 17.89
C GLY A 229 25.34 -24.40 18.75
N ASN A 230 25.77 -25.54 18.22
CA ASN A 230 25.75 -26.82 18.92
C ASN A 230 26.73 -26.79 20.09
N VAL A 231 26.36 -27.45 21.20
CA VAL A 231 27.32 -27.91 22.19
C VAL A 231 27.14 -29.42 22.29
N ILE A 232 28.09 -30.13 21.68
CA ILE A 232 28.64 -31.34 22.29
C ILE A 232 29.61 -30.86 23.36
#